data_AF-A0A7S2DXY3-F1
#
_entry.id   AF-A0A7S2DXY3-F1
#
_cell.length_a   1.000
_cell.length_b   1.000
_cell.length_c   1.000
_cell.angle_alpha   90.00
_cell.angle_beta   90.00
_cell.angle_gamma   90.00
#
_symmetry.space_group_name_H-M   'P 1'
#
loop_
_entity.id
_entity.type
_entity.pdbx_description
1 polymer ?
#
loop_
_entity_poly.entity_id
_entity_poly.type
_entity_poly.pdbx_seq_one_letter_code
_entity_poly.pdbx_strand_id
1 'polypeptide(L)'
;GAEANESADREKDKEYDLSSWGGKTPKMMLLEWFQKRQQPRPKIDVESSGRRFRGIVTVQDGLVYEMPEGEAFDKRDGAEQAAATYALLQLFSDQPLYRL
;
A
#
# COMPACT_ATOMS: atom_id res chain seq x y z
N GLY A 1 -41.32 -6.77 -11.73
CA GLY A 1 -40.73 -6.11 -10.55
C GLY A 1 -39.78 -7.08 -9.90
N ALA A 2 -38.48 -6.85 -10.09
CA ALA A 2 -37.35 -7.33 -9.28
C ALA A 2 -36.07 -6.96 -10.05
N GLU A 3 -35.77 -5.67 -10.08
CA GLU A 3 -34.44 -5.15 -10.39
C GLU A 3 -33.93 -4.47 -9.12
N ALA A 4 -32.62 -4.54 -8.89
CA ALA A 4 -31.87 -4.02 -7.73
C ALA A 4 -31.82 -4.93 -6.50
N ASN A 5 -30.94 -5.93 -6.53
CA ASN A 5 -30.16 -6.26 -5.34
C ASN A 5 -28.80 -6.90 -5.67
N GLU A 6 -27.99 -6.23 -6.50
CA GLU A 6 -26.65 -6.71 -6.90
C GLU A 6 -25.54 -5.72 -6.51
N SER A 7 -25.78 -4.86 -5.51
CA SER A 7 -24.83 -3.78 -5.16
C SER A 7 -24.46 -3.70 -3.68
N ALA A 8 -24.85 -4.67 -2.86
CA ALA A 8 -24.63 -4.63 -1.40
C ALA A 8 -23.50 -5.52 -0.87
N ASP A 9 -22.76 -6.26 -1.71
CA ASP A 9 -21.80 -7.30 -1.24
C ASP A 9 -20.38 -7.18 -1.86
N ARG A 10 -20.00 -5.97 -2.30
CA ARG A 10 -18.62 -5.67 -2.75
C ARG A 10 -17.81 -4.83 -1.76
N GLU A 11 -18.31 -4.68 -0.54
CA GLU A 11 -17.50 -4.21 0.60
C GLU A 11 -16.95 -5.43 1.36
N LYS A 12 -16.38 -6.41 0.63
CA LYS A 12 -15.46 -7.36 1.25
C LYS A 12 -14.44 -6.52 2.01
N ASP A 13 -14.20 -6.87 3.28
CA ASP A 13 -13.07 -6.38 4.08
C ASP A 13 -11.92 -6.09 3.11
N LYS A 14 -11.55 -4.81 2.98
CA LYS A 14 -10.42 -4.42 2.13
C LYS A 14 -9.19 -4.81 2.92
N GLU A 15 -8.94 -6.12 2.99
CA GLU A 15 -7.68 -6.71 3.36
C GLU A 15 -6.79 -6.67 2.13
N TYR A 16 -5.53 -6.29 2.33
CA TYR A 16 -4.58 -6.20 1.25
C TYR A 16 -4.14 -7.62 0.84
N ASP A 17 -4.37 -8.00 -0.42
CA ASP A 17 -3.99 -9.32 -0.91
C ASP A 17 -2.47 -9.44 -1.13
N LEU A 18 -1.82 -10.24 -0.28
CA LEU A 18 -0.41 -10.55 -0.37
C LEU A 18 -0.11 -11.79 -1.22
N SER A 19 -1.13 -12.53 -1.69
CA SER A 19 -0.94 -13.81 -2.40
C SER A 19 -0.11 -13.67 -3.68
N SER A 20 -0.14 -12.49 -4.30
CA SER A 20 0.64 -12.17 -5.50
C SER A 20 2.12 -11.85 -5.21
N TRP A 21 2.52 -11.76 -3.95
CA TRP A 21 3.88 -11.41 -3.53
C TRP A 21 4.69 -12.67 -3.19
N GLY A 22 5.70 -12.96 -4.00
CA GLY A 22 6.50 -14.19 -3.94
C GLY A 22 7.48 -14.26 -2.76
N GLY A 23 6.96 -14.29 -1.53
CA GLY A 23 7.72 -14.52 -0.30
C GLY A 23 8.26 -13.27 0.41
N LYS A 24 8.18 -12.09 -0.21
CA LYS A 24 8.46 -10.79 0.43
C LYS A 24 7.27 -9.87 0.29
N THR A 25 6.83 -9.29 1.39
CA THR A 25 5.75 -8.30 1.37
C THR A 25 6.24 -6.99 0.74
N PRO A 26 5.35 -6.18 0.13
CA PRO A 26 5.72 -4.89 -0.44
C PRO A 26 6.47 -3.99 0.54
N LYS A 27 6.00 -3.96 1.80
CA LYS A 27 6.67 -3.22 2.88
C LYS A 27 8.12 -3.70 3.08
N MET A 28 8.35 -5.02 3.10
CA MET A 28 9.71 -5.56 3.24
C MET A 28 10.59 -5.19 2.04
N MET A 29 10.07 -5.35 0.81
CA MET A 29 10.82 -5.00 -0.40
C MET A 29 11.23 -3.52 -0.43
N LEU A 30 10.29 -2.62 -0.09
CA LEU A 30 10.57 -1.19 -0.01
C LEU A 30 11.68 -0.89 1.01
N LEU A 31 11.55 -1.42 2.24
CA LEU A 31 12.54 -1.19 3.30
C LEU A 31 13.92 -1.76 2.94
N GLU A 32 13.96 -2.98 2.41
CA GLU A 32 15.21 -3.62 2.01
C GLU A 32 15.90 -2.87 0.86
N TRP A 33 15.15 -2.32 -0.09
CA TRP A 33 15.73 -1.57 -1.20
C TRP A 33 16.46 -0.31 -0.70
N PHE A 34 15.81 0.47 0.17
CA PHE A 34 16.44 1.66 0.78
C PHE A 34 17.66 1.27 1.63
N GLN A 35 17.56 0.18 2.40
CA GLN A 35 18.67 -0.33 3.20
C GLN A 35 19.88 -0.73 2.33
N LYS A 36 19.66 -1.52 1.26
CA LYS A 36 20.74 -1.97 0.35
C LYS A 36 21.46 -0.80 -0.33
N ARG A 37 20.74 0.29 -0.60
CA ARG A 37 21.26 1.51 -1.21
C ARG A 37 21.85 2.50 -0.20
N GLN A 38 21.88 2.14 1.09
CA GLN A 38 22.32 3.01 2.19
C GLN A 38 21.55 4.35 2.21
N GLN A 39 20.29 4.32 1.76
CA GLN A 39 19.40 5.47 1.79
C GLN A 39 18.70 5.55 3.16
N PRO A 40 18.28 6.73 3.60
CA PRO A 40 17.47 6.87 4.80
C PRO A 40 16.23 5.98 4.75
N ARG A 41 15.94 5.33 5.88
CA ARG A 41 14.78 4.45 5.97
C ARG A 41 13.49 5.24 5.73
N PRO A 42 12.63 4.80 4.79
CA PRO A 42 11.36 5.48 4.56
C PRO A 42 10.45 5.31 5.78
N LYS A 43 9.71 6.37 6.10
CA LYS A 43 8.70 6.36 7.15
C LYS A 43 7.39 5.89 6.55
N ILE A 44 6.74 4.94 7.21
CA ILE A 44 5.42 4.44 6.82
C ILE A 44 4.47 4.78 7.96
N ASP A 45 3.59 5.75 7.73
CA ASP A 45 2.57 6.18 8.65
C ASP A 45 1.20 5.65 8.19
N VAL A 46 0.23 5.70 9.10
CA VAL A 46 -1.15 5.33 8.82
C VAL A 46 -2.06 6.35 9.48
N GLU A 47 -2.95 6.93 8.68
CA GLU A 47 -4.04 7.77 9.15
C GLU A 47 -5.31 6.95 9.31
N SER A 48 -6.03 7.17 10.41
CA SER A 48 -7.34 6.55 10.63
C SER A 48 -8.44 7.50 10.20
N SER A 49 -9.32 7.02 9.32
CA SER A 49 -10.57 7.69 8.97
C SER A 49 -11.74 6.78 9.37
N GLY A 50 -12.34 7.08 10.52
CA GLY A 50 -13.35 6.22 11.13
C GLY A 50 -12.79 4.84 11.50
N ARG A 51 -13.33 3.77 10.88
CA ARG A 51 -12.91 2.38 11.09
C ARG A 51 -11.83 1.90 10.10
N ARG A 52 -11.41 2.76 9.19
CA ARG A 52 -10.49 2.41 8.09
C ARG A 52 -9.16 3.13 8.23
N PHE A 53 -8.15 2.55 7.62
CA PHE A 53 -6.76 2.95 7.69
C PHE A 53 -6.24 3.30 6.28
N ARG A 54 -5.57 4.44 6.16
CA ARG A 54 -4.90 4.86 4.93
C ARG A 54 -3.41 5.03 5.21
N GLY A 55 -2.58 4.32 4.46
CA GLY A 55 -1.13 4.39 4.62
C GLY A 55 -0.51 5.55 3.84
N ILE A 56 0.58 6.08 4.38
CA ILE A 56 1.38 7.15 3.82
C ILE A 56 2.84 6.73 3.89
N VAL A 57 3.59 6.85 2.79
CA VAL A 57 5.03 6.62 2.77
C VAL A 57 5.75 7.94 2.56
N THR A 58 6.66 8.30 3.47
CA THR A 58 7.55 9.45 3.33
C THR A 58 8.99 8.96 3.13
N VAL A 59 9.64 9.39 2.06
CA VAL A 59 11.05 9.11 1.78
C VAL A 59 11.91 10.36 2.03
N GLN A 60 13.22 10.28 1.77
CA GLN A 60 14.13 11.43 1.90
C GLN A 60 13.65 12.61 1.04
N ASP A 61 14.05 13.84 1.43
CA ASP A 61 13.66 15.10 0.78
C ASP A 61 12.17 15.45 0.90
N GLY A 62 11.45 14.76 1.78
CA GLY A 62 10.04 15.03 2.06
C GLY A 62 9.10 14.57 0.95
N LEU A 63 9.58 13.72 0.03
CA LEU A 63 8.72 13.13 -0.99
C LEU A 63 7.74 12.15 -0.33
N VAL A 64 6.45 12.42 -0.52
CA VAL A 64 5.35 11.68 0.10
C VAL A 64 4.58 10.91 -0.97
N TYR A 65 4.32 9.65 -0.71
CA TYR A 65 3.46 8.78 -1.49
C TYR A 65 2.21 8.44 -0.67
N GLU A 66 1.09 9.05 -1.06
CA GLU A 66 -0.20 8.84 -0.43
C GLU A 66 -1.08 7.99 -1.35
N MET A 67 -1.75 6.99 -0.78
CA MET A 67 -2.75 6.22 -1.52
C MET A 67 -3.91 7.12 -1.95
N PRO A 68 -4.64 6.85 -3.06
CA PRO A 68 -5.80 7.65 -3.46
C PRO A 68 -6.86 7.79 -2.35
N GLU A 69 -7.63 8.89 -2.33
CA GLU A 69 -8.60 9.19 -1.26
C GLU A 69 -9.70 8.12 -1.06
N GLY A 70 -9.97 7.28 -2.07
CA GLY A 70 -10.92 6.16 -1.98
C GLY A 70 -10.32 4.81 -1.54
N GLU A 71 -8.99 4.75 -1.36
CA GLU A 71 -8.28 3.55 -0.94
C GLU A 71 -7.98 3.59 0.55
N ALA A 72 -8.69 2.74 1.31
CA ALA A 72 -8.50 2.56 2.73
C ALA A 72 -8.82 1.11 3.13
N PHE A 73 -8.13 0.61 4.14
CA PHE A 73 -8.12 -0.80 4.53
C PHE A 73 -8.64 -0.95 5.95
N ASP A 74 -9.26 -2.08 6.27
CA ASP A 74 -9.84 -2.31 7.61
C ASP A 74 -8.78 -2.68 8.65
N LYS A 75 -7.59 -3.06 8.18
CA LYS A 75 -6.42 -3.39 9.01
C LYS A 75 -5.29 -2.43 8.72
N ARG A 76 -4.64 -1.97 9.79
CA ARG A 76 -3.44 -1.13 9.72
C ARG A 76 -2.34 -1.76 8.86
N ASP A 77 -2.06 -3.06 9.05
CA ASP A 77 -1.02 -3.75 8.26
C ASP A 77 -1.34 -3.72 6.76
N GLY A 78 -2.60 -3.97 6.37
CA GLY A 78 -3.03 -3.87 4.98
C GLY A 78 -2.82 -2.48 4.39
N ALA A 79 -3.11 -1.42 5.15
CA ALA A 79 -2.86 -0.04 4.73
C ALA A 79 -1.36 0.25 4.55
N GLU A 80 -0.50 -0.29 5.43
CA GLU A 80 0.96 -0.16 5.30
C GLU A 80 1.49 -0.90 4.07
N GLN A 81 0.98 -2.11 3.80
CA GLN A 81 1.36 -2.88 2.61
C GLN A 81 0.93 -2.18 1.32
N ALA A 82 -0.31 -1.69 1.27
CA ALA A 82 -0.83 -0.96 0.13
C ALA A 82 -0.05 0.33 -0.16
N ALA A 83 0.26 1.12 0.87
CA ALA A 83 1.05 2.33 0.72
C ALA A 83 2.49 2.02 0.27
N ALA A 84 3.08 0.93 0.78
CA ALA A 84 4.38 0.48 0.30
C ALA A 84 4.35 0.04 -1.17
N THR A 85 3.29 -0.66 -1.61
CA THR A 85 3.09 -0.99 -3.02
C THR A 85 2.97 0.25 -3.88
N TYR A 86 2.17 1.22 -3.45
CA TYR A 86 2.00 2.47 -4.18
C TYR A 86 3.33 3.21 -4.32
N ALA A 87 4.09 3.34 -3.23
CA ALA A 87 5.44 3.94 -3.26
C ALA A 87 6.39 3.18 -4.19
N LEU A 88 6.38 1.83 -4.17
CA LEU A 88 7.18 1.02 -5.07
C LEU A 88 6.82 1.27 -6.55
N LEU A 89 5.53 1.32 -6.89
CA LEU A 89 5.07 1.57 -8.26
C LEU A 89 5.46 2.97 -8.76
N GLN A 90 5.47 3.97 -7.89
CA GLN A 90 5.89 5.34 -8.22
C GLN A 90 7.42 5.44 -8.35
N LEU A 91 8.17 4.87 -7.41
CA LEU A 91 9.64 4.88 -7.41
C LEU A 91 10.23 4.10 -8.60
N PHE A 92 9.53 3.05 -9.05
CA PHE A 92 10.00 2.16 -10.11
C PHE A 92 9.02 2.10 -11.28
N SER A 93 8.48 3.26 -11.68
CA SER A 93 7.50 3.34 -12.79
C SER A 93 8.02 2.78 -14.12
N ASP A 94 9.34 2.81 -14.35
CA ASP A 94 9.98 2.31 -15.57
C ASP A 94 10.39 0.82 -15.53
N GLN A 95 10.20 0.12 -14.41
CA GLN A 95 10.61 -1.29 -14.30
C GLN A 95 9.65 -2.14 -13.45
N PRO A 96 9.48 -3.42 -13.77
CA PRO A 96 8.60 -4.26 -12.99
C PRO A 96 9.22 -4.61 -11.62
N LEU A 97 8.37 -4.65 -10.59
CA LEU A 97 8.80 -4.83 -9.18
C LEU A 97 9.51 -6.16 -8.90
N TYR A 98 9.29 -7.20 -9.70
CA TYR A 98 9.98 -8.49 -9.54
C TYR A 98 11.50 -8.44 -9.79
N ARG A 99 12.03 -7.29 -10.25
CA ARG A 99 13.47 -7.06 -10.48
C ARG A 99 14.18 -6.34 -9.33
N LEU A 100 13.49 -6.03 -8.23
CA LEU A 100 14.01 -5.36 -7.03
C LEU A 100 14.59 -6.35 -6.01
#